data_AF-A0A1H2RVR8-F1
#
_entry.id   AF-A0A1H2RVR8-F1
#
_cell.length_a   1.000
_cell.length_b   1.000
_cell.length_c   1.000
_cell.angle_alpha   90.00
_cell.angle_beta   90.00
_cell.angle_gamma   90.00
#
_symmetry.space_group_name_H-M   'P 1'
#
loop_
_entity.id
_entity.type
_entity.pdbx_description
1 polymer ?
#
loop_
_entity_poly.entity_id
_entity_poly.type
_entity_poly.pdbx_seq_one_letter_code
_entity_poly.pdbx_strand_id
1 'polypeptide(L)'
;MSQFVEVSRTANVGERIKIVNAWGADGYKTGDVLTVVRVHGNGSVTVRIGSGTTYVSYREYVVLESVAPQSFFSTPIFEKFAQFLRDNADEVRKIIEEESQVEPVVTTPNNVLTRAKVIAQAKADVAELERIGRDIDARLPEDSPFHTMFYRVEFHVNREKRAVTALVHRTKYNGVITARNFGKNTAKCAPGEVFNAAIGKAIALRRALGLTVPNEYLNAPQPDEPRVGAVFTPKKTGLTWTSALKKREAYYDGTRYGKAWKHTYGSGWVGENQIEIIDDTDVDYADGTEVAA
;
A
#
# COMPACT_ATOMS: atom_id res chain seq x y z
N MET A 1 -27.67 14.79 -10.19
CA MET A 1 -27.63 15.67 -8.99
C MET A 1 -26.21 15.65 -8.47
N SER A 2 -25.48 16.76 -8.53
CA SER A 2 -24.10 16.82 -8.03
C SER A 2 -24.11 16.70 -6.52
N GLN A 3 -23.45 15.68 -5.98
CA GLN A 3 -23.30 15.48 -4.54
C GLN A 3 -22.17 16.42 -4.06
N PHE A 4 -22.41 17.19 -3.01
CA PHE A 4 -21.40 18.08 -2.41
C PHE A 4 -20.99 17.53 -1.05
N VAL A 5 -19.70 17.62 -0.71
CA VAL A 5 -19.18 17.31 0.63
C VAL A 5 -18.86 18.63 1.34
N GLU A 6 -19.26 18.71 2.60
CA GLU A 6 -18.97 19.83 3.49
C GLU A 6 -17.58 19.62 4.11
N VAL A 7 -16.63 20.49 3.79
CA VAL A 7 -15.23 20.39 4.26
C VAL A 7 -14.86 21.62 5.09
N SER A 8 -14.40 21.40 6.32
CA SER A 8 -13.94 22.47 7.23
C SER A 8 -12.50 22.88 6.90
N ARG A 9 -12.32 23.75 5.89
CA ARG A 9 -11.04 24.35 5.49
C ARG A 9 -11.21 25.80 5.02
N THR A 10 -10.10 26.52 4.86
CA THR A 10 -10.14 27.87 4.27
C THR A 10 -10.63 27.80 2.83
N ALA A 11 -11.40 28.80 2.41
CA ALA A 11 -11.97 28.84 1.07
C ALA A 11 -11.09 29.68 0.13
N ASN A 12 -11.18 29.40 -1.16
CA ASN A 12 -10.58 30.18 -2.23
C ASN A 12 -11.62 31.09 -2.90
N VAL A 13 -11.14 32.15 -3.57
CA VAL A 13 -12.02 33.01 -4.39
C VAL A 13 -12.71 32.17 -5.46
N GLY A 14 -14.02 32.34 -5.61
CA GLY A 14 -14.85 31.59 -6.55
C GLY A 14 -15.49 30.32 -5.97
N GLU A 15 -15.04 29.83 -4.81
CA GLU A 15 -15.65 28.67 -4.17
C GLU A 15 -17.02 29.00 -3.56
N ARG A 16 -17.86 27.96 -3.41
CA ARG A 16 -19.12 28.05 -2.68
C ARG A 16 -18.90 27.57 -1.26
N ILE A 17 -19.40 28.32 -0.30
CA ILE A 17 -19.38 27.96 1.12
C ILE A 17 -20.81 27.85 1.63
N LYS A 18 -21.02 27.01 2.64
CA LYS A 18 -22.27 26.93 3.40
C LYS A 18 -22.04 27.50 4.78
N ILE A 19 -22.91 28.40 5.23
CA ILE A 19 -22.87 28.93 6.59
C ILE A 19 -23.40 27.85 7.54
N VAL A 20 -22.58 27.42 8.50
CA VAL A 20 -22.93 26.37 9.48
C VAL A 20 -23.17 26.95 10.87
N ASN A 21 -22.68 28.16 11.14
CA ASN A 21 -22.82 28.80 12.44
C ASN A 21 -22.75 30.32 12.31
N ALA A 22 -23.83 30.97 11.87
CA ALA A 22 -23.89 32.43 11.71
C ALA A 22 -23.76 33.15 13.06
N TRP A 23 -22.75 34.02 13.20
CA TRP A 23 -22.50 34.78 14.43
C TRP A 23 -22.17 36.24 14.11
N GLY A 24 -23.06 37.16 14.50
CA GLY A 24 -22.94 38.59 14.14
C GLY A 24 -23.21 38.86 12.66
N ALA A 25 -24.02 38.02 12.02
CA ALA A 25 -24.25 38.04 10.58
C ALA A 25 -25.02 39.27 10.11
N ASP A 26 -24.48 39.95 9.10
CA ASP A 26 -25.14 41.02 8.36
C ASP A 26 -25.42 40.54 6.92
N GLY A 27 -26.70 40.23 6.66
CA GLY A 27 -27.20 39.83 5.34
C GLY A 27 -27.16 38.33 5.01
N TYR A 28 -26.72 37.46 5.92
CA TYR A 28 -26.74 35.98 5.75
C TYR A 28 -27.23 35.26 7.00
N LYS A 29 -27.61 33.99 6.86
CA LYS A 29 -28.03 33.10 7.96
C LYS A 29 -27.43 31.70 7.83
N THR A 30 -27.45 30.94 8.93
CA THR A 30 -27.08 29.52 8.92
C THR A 30 -27.90 28.76 7.89
N GLY A 31 -27.22 27.97 7.06
CA GLY A 31 -27.78 27.24 5.93
C GLY A 31 -27.58 27.92 4.58
N ASP A 32 -27.25 29.21 4.54
CA ASP A 32 -27.05 29.92 3.27
C ASP A 32 -25.81 29.40 2.53
N VAL A 33 -25.93 29.30 1.21
CA VAL A 33 -24.82 28.95 0.31
C VAL A 33 -24.40 30.18 -0.46
N LEU A 34 -23.17 30.63 -0.25
CA LEU A 34 -22.66 31.91 -0.75
C LEU A 34 -21.36 31.71 -1.54
N THR A 35 -21.08 32.60 -2.50
CA THR A 35 -19.85 32.55 -3.32
C THR A 35 -18.81 33.51 -2.79
N VAL A 36 -17.59 33.01 -2.59
CA VAL A 36 -16.45 33.79 -2.10
C VAL A 36 -15.92 34.70 -3.20
N VAL A 37 -15.78 35.99 -2.88
CA VAL A 37 -15.21 37.01 -3.78
C VAL A 37 -13.82 37.48 -3.33
N ARG A 38 -13.46 37.28 -2.05
CA ARG A 38 -12.15 37.63 -1.50
C ARG A 38 -11.81 36.75 -0.30
N VAL A 39 -10.52 36.45 -0.12
CA VAL A 39 -9.98 35.71 1.03
C VAL A 39 -9.03 36.62 1.81
N HIS A 40 -9.12 36.57 3.14
CA HIS A 40 -8.28 37.33 4.07
C HIS A 40 -7.22 36.43 4.71
N GLY A 41 -6.12 37.01 5.20
CA GLY A 41 -4.97 36.25 5.74
C GLY A 41 -5.29 35.40 6.98
N ASN A 42 -6.41 35.65 7.66
CA ASN A 42 -6.90 34.85 8.80
C ASN A 42 -7.83 33.70 8.38
N GLY A 43 -7.98 33.43 7.08
CA GLY A 43 -8.87 32.41 6.53
C GLY A 43 -10.34 32.83 6.42
N SER A 44 -10.70 34.03 6.86
CA SER A 44 -12.05 34.56 6.68
C SER A 44 -12.25 35.08 5.27
N VAL A 45 -13.51 35.27 4.85
CA VAL A 45 -13.84 35.55 3.46
C VAL A 45 -14.83 36.69 3.32
N THR A 46 -14.81 37.33 2.15
CA THR A 46 -15.89 38.22 1.71
C THR A 46 -16.72 37.47 0.69
N VAL A 47 -18.03 37.44 0.87
CA VAL A 47 -18.97 36.72 0.02
C VAL A 47 -19.93 37.67 -0.67
N ARG A 48 -20.43 37.27 -1.83
CA ARG A 48 -21.44 38.03 -2.57
C ARG A 48 -22.84 37.77 -2.01
N ILE A 49 -23.57 38.83 -1.70
CA ILE A 49 -24.97 38.79 -1.26
C ILE A 49 -25.76 39.84 -2.05
N GLY A 50 -26.71 39.41 -2.86
CA GLY A 50 -27.46 40.29 -3.76
C GLY A 50 -26.51 41.09 -4.66
N SER A 51 -26.66 42.42 -4.65
CA SER A 51 -25.78 43.37 -5.36
C SER A 51 -24.53 43.79 -4.56
N GLY A 52 -24.40 43.35 -3.30
CA GLY A 52 -23.34 43.74 -2.39
C GLY A 52 -22.42 42.57 -1.99
N THR A 53 -21.55 42.85 -1.02
CA THR A 53 -20.66 41.86 -0.42
C THR A 53 -20.62 42.02 1.09
N THR A 54 -20.47 40.92 1.83
CA THR A 54 -20.34 40.95 3.30
C THR A 54 -19.18 40.07 3.77
N TYR A 55 -18.70 40.31 4.98
CA TYR A 55 -17.63 39.55 5.61
C TYR A 55 -18.20 38.33 6.35
N VAL A 56 -17.54 37.18 6.22
CA VAL A 56 -17.88 35.94 6.93
C VAL A 56 -16.62 35.40 7.58
N SER A 57 -16.68 35.14 8.89
CA SER A 57 -15.55 34.57 9.62
C SER A 57 -15.29 33.12 9.22
N TYR A 58 -14.02 32.71 9.23
CA TYR A 58 -13.59 31.33 8.98
C TYR A 58 -14.36 30.28 9.82
N ARG A 59 -14.79 30.66 11.02
CA ARG A 59 -15.49 29.76 11.95
C ARG A 59 -16.99 29.58 11.66
N GLU A 60 -17.55 30.37 10.75
CA GLU A 60 -18.99 30.38 10.49
C GLU A 60 -19.38 29.50 9.29
N TYR A 61 -18.41 29.03 8.49
CA TYR A 61 -18.68 28.35 7.22
C TYR A 61 -17.89 27.05 7.02
N VAL A 62 -18.40 26.23 6.11
CA VAL A 62 -17.71 25.08 5.50
C VAL A 62 -17.66 25.25 3.99
N VAL A 63 -16.62 24.73 3.33
CA VAL A 63 -16.52 24.76 1.87
C VAL A 63 -17.34 23.62 1.28
N LEU A 64 -18.12 23.92 0.23
CA LEU A 64 -18.85 22.90 -0.53
C LEU A 64 -17.99 22.43 -1.69
N GLU A 65 -17.35 21.29 -1.52
CA GLU A 65 -16.60 20.64 -2.58
C GLU A 65 -17.55 19.80 -3.43
N SER A 66 -17.49 19.98 -4.75
CA SER A 66 -18.19 19.10 -5.68
C SER A 66 -17.54 17.72 -5.60
N VAL A 67 -18.32 16.69 -5.26
CA VAL A 67 -17.93 15.31 -5.55
C VAL A 67 -18.19 15.09 -7.04
N ALA A 68 -17.35 15.69 -7.88
CA ALA A 68 -17.19 15.13 -9.21
C ALA A 68 -16.52 13.76 -9.00
N PRO A 69 -17.01 12.66 -9.60
CA PRO A 69 -16.12 11.51 -9.79
C PRO A 69 -14.88 12.07 -10.47
N GLN A 70 -13.71 11.81 -9.91
CA GLN A 70 -12.47 12.35 -10.47
C GLN A 70 -12.41 11.98 -11.94
N SER A 71 -12.65 12.97 -12.80
CA SER A 71 -12.36 12.88 -14.22
C SER A 71 -10.85 12.88 -14.34
N PHE A 72 -10.26 11.68 -14.31
CA PHE A 72 -8.93 11.44 -14.87
C PHE A 72 -8.92 11.63 -16.41
N PHE A 73 -10.06 12.01 -17.01
CA PHE A 73 -10.31 12.04 -18.44
C PHE A 73 -10.08 13.40 -19.12
N SER A 74 -9.65 14.44 -18.39
CA SER A 74 -9.34 15.75 -18.99
C SER A 74 -7.85 15.96 -19.25
N THR A 75 -7.11 14.90 -19.57
CA THR A 75 -5.75 15.02 -20.07
C THR A 75 -5.77 15.04 -21.61
N PRO A 76 -4.95 15.85 -22.29
CA PRO A 76 -4.86 15.85 -23.75
C PRO A 76 -4.55 14.46 -24.35
N ILE A 77 -3.95 13.57 -23.56
CA ILE A 77 -3.68 12.19 -23.95
C ILE A 77 -4.95 11.34 -24.00
N PHE A 78 -5.92 11.59 -23.11
CA PHE A 78 -7.19 10.87 -23.13
C PHE A 78 -8.08 11.29 -24.29
N GLU A 79 -8.12 12.57 -24.64
CA GLU A 79 -8.81 13.02 -25.85
C GLU A 79 -8.19 12.42 -27.11
N LYS A 80 -6.86 12.38 -27.21
CA LYS A 80 -6.16 11.73 -28.32
C LYS A 80 -6.44 10.24 -28.39
N PHE A 81 -6.49 9.56 -27.25
CA PHE A 81 -6.84 8.14 -27.18
C PHE A 81 -8.31 7.90 -27.56
N ALA A 82 -9.24 8.72 -27.08
CA ALA A 82 -10.66 8.65 -27.46
C ALA A 82 -10.88 9.01 -28.94
N GLN A 83 -10.05 9.89 -29.51
CA GLN A 83 -10.04 10.15 -30.94
C GLN A 83 -9.52 8.94 -31.72
N PHE A 84 -8.39 8.37 -31.30
CA PHE A 84 -7.85 7.14 -31.89
C PHE A 84 -8.88 6.00 -31.88
N LEU A 85 -9.56 5.76 -30.76
CA LEU A 85 -10.61 4.74 -30.67
C LEU A 85 -11.80 5.00 -31.61
N ARG A 86 -12.14 6.28 -31.84
CA ARG A 86 -13.21 6.64 -32.78
C ARG A 86 -12.77 6.46 -34.23
N ASP A 87 -11.54 6.86 -34.54
CA ASP A 87 -10.98 6.79 -35.90
C ASP A 87 -10.72 5.34 -36.34
N ASN A 88 -10.44 4.45 -35.38
CA ASN A 88 -10.12 3.04 -35.62
C ASN A 88 -11.21 2.10 -35.09
N ALA A 89 -12.45 2.59 -34.92
CA ALA A 89 -13.51 1.86 -34.21
C ALA A 89 -13.81 0.49 -34.83
N ASP A 90 -13.76 0.38 -36.16
CA ASP A 90 -14.05 -0.87 -36.87
C ASP A 90 -12.90 -1.88 -36.75
N GLU A 91 -11.65 -1.43 -36.78
CA GLU A 91 -10.48 -2.29 -36.55
C GLU A 91 -10.41 -2.78 -35.10
N VAL A 92 -10.68 -1.87 -34.14
CA VAL A 92 -10.76 -2.20 -32.71
C VAL A 92 -11.88 -3.20 -32.46
N ARG A 93 -13.07 -3.02 -33.08
CA ARG A 93 -14.16 -4.01 -33.00
C ARG A 93 -13.75 -5.36 -33.57
N LYS A 94 -13.05 -5.38 -34.71
CA LYS A 94 -12.58 -6.62 -35.31
C LYS A 94 -11.60 -7.37 -34.41
N ILE A 95 -10.69 -6.67 -33.73
CA ILE A 95 -9.77 -7.27 -32.75
C ILE A 95 -10.55 -7.81 -31.55
N ILE A 96 -11.51 -7.05 -31.02
CA ILE A 96 -12.36 -7.50 -29.89
C ILE A 96 -13.19 -8.72 -30.29
N GLU A 97 -13.72 -8.74 -31.52
CA GLU A 97 -14.48 -9.87 -32.05
C GLU A 97 -13.60 -11.09 -32.30
N GLU A 98 -12.38 -10.94 -32.83
CA GLU A 98 -11.39 -12.03 -32.95
C GLU A 98 -10.98 -12.59 -31.57
N GLU A 99 -10.79 -11.75 -30.55
CA GLU A 99 -10.54 -12.22 -29.17
C GLU A 99 -11.78 -12.88 -28.55
N SER A 100 -13.00 -12.47 -28.93
CA SER A 100 -14.25 -13.05 -28.40
C SER A 100 -14.55 -14.48 -28.89
N GLN A 101 -13.87 -14.93 -29.95
CA GLN A 101 -13.98 -16.29 -30.49
C GLN A 101 -12.96 -17.26 -29.88
N VAL A 102 -12.09 -16.78 -28.99
CA VAL A 102 -11.35 -17.66 -28.08
C VAL A 102 -12.34 -18.08 -27.00
N GLU A 103 -12.53 -19.39 -26.80
CA GLU A 103 -13.41 -19.90 -25.75
C GLU A 103 -13.19 -19.14 -24.44
N PRO A 104 -14.26 -18.79 -23.70
CA PRO A 104 -14.12 -18.03 -22.47
C PRO A 104 -13.13 -18.77 -21.60
N VAL A 105 -11.98 -18.13 -21.33
CA VAL A 105 -11.07 -18.60 -20.30
C VAL A 105 -11.94 -18.75 -19.06
N VAL A 106 -12.19 -20.00 -18.69
CA VAL A 106 -12.83 -20.35 -17.44
C VAL A 106 -12.02 -19.63 -16.39
N THR A 107 -12.54 -18.52 -15.88
CA THR A 107 -12.02 -17.87 -14.69
C THR A 107 -12.34 -18.82 -13.56
N THR A 108 -11.45 -19.79 -13.37
CA THR A 108 -11.23 -20.47 -12.11
C THR A 108 -11.21 -19.40 -11.01
N PRO A 109 -11.80 -19.64 -9.84
CA PRO A 109 -11.91 -18.59 -8.83
C PRO A 109 -10.51 -18.11 -8.46
N ASN A 110 -10.25 -16.82 -8.68
CA ASN A 110 -9.16 -16.06 -8.07
C ASN A 110 -7.78 -16.74 -8.06
N ASN A 111 -6.95 -16.48 -9.09
CA ASN A 111 -5.50 -16.48 -8.92
C ASN A 111 -5.04 -15.26 -8.08
N VAL A 112 -5.68 -15.03 -6.93
CA VAL A 112 -5.16 -14.11 -5.91
C VAL A 112 -4.00 -14.87 -5.29
N LEU A 113 -2.77 -14.46 -5.61
CA LEU A 113 -1.58 -15.03 -4.98
C LEU A 113 -1.77 -14.97 -3.46
N THR A 114 -1.69 -16.10 -2.76
CA THR A 114 -1.83 -16.10 -1.30
C THR A 114 -0.55 -15.56 -0.65
N ARG A 115 -0.65 -15.06 0.58
CA ARG A 115 0.54 -14.58 1.33
C ARG A 115 1.61 -15.67 1.43
N ALA A 116 1.21 -16.91 1.64
CA ALA A 116 2.09 -18.09 1.63
C ALA A 116 2.85 -18.25 0.30
N LYS A 117 2.14 -18.16 -0.84
CA LYS A 117 2.74 -18.25 -2.18
C LYS A 117 3.72 -17.11 -2.43
N VAL A 118 3.40 -15.87 -2.04
CA VAL A 118 4.31 -14.72 -2.19
C VAL A 118 5.60 -14.93 -1.37
N ILE A 119 5.48 -15.38 -0.11
CA ILE A 119 6.64 -15.64 0.75
C ILE A 119 7.50 -16.77 0.16
N ALA A 120 6.88 -17.86 -0.31
CA ALA A 120 7.58 -18.97 -0.95
C ALA A 120 8.32 -18.51 -2.23
N GLN A 121 7.64 -17.73 -3.07
CA GLN A 121 8.21 -17.14 -4.28
C GLN A 121 9.39 -16.21 -3.95
N ALA A 122 9.28 -15.37 -2.92
CA ALA A 122 10.36 -14.49 -2.48
C ALA A 122 11.58 -15.28 -1.97
N LYS A 123 11.36 -16.36 -1.21
CA LYS A 123 12.44 -17.25 -0.75
C LYS A 123 13.16 -17.93 -1.93
N ALA A 124 12.39 -18.47 -2.87
CA ALA A 124 12.93 -19.14 -4.06
C ALA A 124 13.74 -18.16 -4.93
N ASP A 125 13.22 -16.95 -5.12
CA ASP A 125 13.88 -15.90 -5.90
C ASP A 125 15.22 -15.47 -5.29
N VAL A 126 15.26 -15.24 -3.98
CA VAL A 126 16.52 -14.94 -3.27
C VAL A 126 17.53 -16.08 -3.43
N ALA A 127 17.09 -17.33 -3.27
CA ALA A 127 17.97 -18.49 -3.40
C ALA A 127 18.53 -18.62 -4.82
N GLU A 128 17.70 -18.38 -5.83
CA GLU A 128 18.13 -18.42 -7.24
C GLU A 128 19.10 -17.28 -7.56
N LEU A 129 18.83 -16.06 -7.11
CA LEU A 129 19.74 -14.93 -7.32
C LEU A 129 21.09 -15.14 -6.59
N GLU A 130 21.10 -15.75 -5.42
CA GLU A 130 22.34 -16.15 -4.74
C GLU A 130 23.08 -17.29 -5.45
N ARG A 131 22.34 -18.22 -6.08
CA ARG A 131 22.90 -19.29 -6.90
C ARG A 131 23.59 -18.73 -8.14
N ILE A 132 22.88 -17.88 -8.90
CA ILE A 132 23.40 -17.22 -10.11
C ILE A 132 24.70 -16.46 -9.80
N GLY A 133 24.76 -15.70 -8.69
CA GLY A 133 25.96 -14.94 -8.33
C GLY A 133 27.23 -15.79 -8.09
N ARG A 134 27.09 -17.10 -7.91
CA ARG A 134 28.20 -18.05 -7.70
C ARG A 134 28.40 -19.01 -8.88
N ASP A 135 27.56 -18.97 -9.89
CA ASP A 135 27.57 -19.88 -11.03
C ASP A 135 28.30 -19.24 -12.21
N ILE A 136 29.16 -20.02 -12.88
CA ILE A 136 29.93 -19.58 -14.05
C ILE A 136 29.09 -19.55 -15.33
N ASP A 137 28.09 -20.42 -15.40
CA ASP A 137 27.25 -20.65 -16.57
C ASP A 137 25.91 -19.90 -16.50
N ALA A 138 25.52 -19.42 -15.32
CA ALA A 138 24.34 -18.59 -15.16
C ALA A 138 24.69 -17.10 -15.23
N ARG A 139 23.81 -16.32 -15.85
CA ARG A 139 23.93 -14.87 -15.97
C ARG A 139 22.62 -14.21 -15.60
N LEU A 140 22.72 -13.02 -14.99
CA LEU A 140 21.56 -12.15 -14.84
C LEU A 140 21.16 -11.58 -16.21
N PRO A 141 20.01 -10.90 -16.35
CA PRO A 141 19.69 -10.10 -17.54
C PRO A 141 20.79 -9.11 -17.93
N GLU A 142 20.92 -8.78 -19.22
CA GLU A 142 22.00 -7.92 -19.77
C GLU A 142 22.00 -6.49 -19.22
N ASP A 143 20.83 -5.99 -18.84
CA ASP A 143 20.63 -4.67 -18.22
C ASP A 143 21.13 -4.61 -16.77
N SER A 144 21.36 -5.75 -16.13
CA SER A 144 21.92 -5.79 -14.78
C SER A 144 23.40 -5.37 -14.79
N PRO A 145 23.83 -4.47 -13.89
CA PRO A 145 25.26 -4.18 -13.69
C PRO A 145 26.07 -5.39 -13.20
N PHE A 146 25.39 -6.48 -12.83
CA PHE A 146 25.98 -7.75 -12.40
C PHE A 146 25.89 -8.84 -13.47
N HIS A 147 25.45 -8.53 -14.70
CA HIS A 147 25.23 -9.50 -15.79
C HIS A 147 26.34 -10.56 -15.90
N THR A 148 27.61 -10.13 -15.95
CA THR A 148 28.78 -11.00 -16.10
C THR A 148 29.63 -11.13 -14.82
N MET A 149 29.09 -10.74 -13.66
CA MET A 149 29.87 -10.63 -12.43
C MET A 149 29.49 -11.72 -11.44
N PHE A 150 30.49 -12.30 -10.78
CA PHE A 150 30.28 -13.08 -9.58
C PHE A 150 30.04 -12.15 -8.39
N TYR A 151 29.13 -12.55 -7.52
CA TYR A 151 28.81 -11.81 -6.32
C TYR A 151 28.38 -12.71 -5.16
N ARG A 152 28.48 -12.15 -3.96
CA ARG A 152 27.89 -12.69 -2.73
C ARG A 152 27.00 -11.64 -2.10
N VAL A 153 25.94 -12.10 -1.47
CA VAL A 153 24.93 -11.24 -0.84
C VAL A 153 25.03 -11.36 0.67
N GLU A 154 24.94 -10.24 1.37
CA GLU A 154 24.80 -10.15 2.81
C GLU A 154 23.53 -9.35 3.14
N PHE A 155 22.66 -9.91 3.97
CA PHE A 155 21.40 -9.28 4.36
C PHE A 155 21.44 -8.75 5.79
N HIS A 156 21.06 -7.50 5.95
CA HIS A 156 20.82 -6.88 7.25
C HIS A 156 19.31 -6.65 7.43
N VAL A 157 18.70 -7.42 8.34
CA VAL A 157 17.28 -7.32 8.68
C VAL A 157 17.12 -6.47 9.93
N ASN A 158 16.48 -5.32 9.81
CA ASN A 158 16.14 -4.45 10.92
C ASN A 158 14.62 -4.48 11.14
N ARG A 159 14.18 -5.34 12.07
CA ARG A 159 12.76 -5.54 12.39
C ARG A 159 12.12 -4.31 13.03
N GLU A 160 12.85 -3.58 13.87
CA GLU A 160 12.35 -2.34 14.50
C GLU A 160 12.00 -1.27 13.47
N LYS A 161 12.87 -1.09 12.45
CA LYS A 161 12.64 -0.16 11.35
C LYS A 161 11.82 -0.76 10.21
N ARG A 162 11.38 -2.03 10.34
CA ARG A 162 10.70 -2.82 9.31
C ARG A 162 11.38 -2.70 7.95
N ALA A 163 12.71 -2.88 7.94
CA ALA A 163 13.56 -2.67 6.78
C ALA A 163 14.56 -3.81 6.60
N VAL A 164 14.85 -4.15 5.34
CA VAL A 164 15.89 -5.11 4.95
C VAL A 164 16.86 -4.42 4.00
N THR A 165 18.16 -4.50 4.30
CA THR A 165 19.22 -4.02 3.42
C THR A 165 19.95 -5.22 2.83
N ALA A 166 20.09 -5.23 1.50
CA ALA A 166 20.94 -6.18 0.79
C ALA A 166 22.26 -5.47 0.42
N LEU A 167 23.36 -6.08 0.81
CA LEU A 167 24.71 -5.70 0.42
C LEU A 167 25.24 -6.75 -0.56
N VAL A 168 25.58 -6.33 -1.77
CA VAL A 168 26.10 -7.20 -2.81
C VAL A 168 27.59 -6.91 -2.96
N HIS A 169 28.41 -7.90 -2.65
CA HIS A 169 29.86 -7.85 -2.77
C HIS A 169 30.27 -8.51 -4.07
N ARG A 170 31.05 -7.82 -4.90
CA ARG A 170 31.63 -8.42 -6.09
C ARG A 170 32.72 -9.40 -5.69
N THR A 171 32.71 -10.59 -6.28
CA THR A 171 33.71 -11.63 -6.03
C THR A 171 34.42 -12.05 -7.32
N LYS A 172 35.50 -12.80 -7.16
CA LYS A 172 36.02 -13.70 -8.19
C LYS A 172 35.22 -15.01 -8.17
N TYR A 173 35.42 -15.84 -9.19
CA TYR A 173 34.82 -17.18 -9.26
C TYR A 173 35.16 -18.04 -8.01
N ASN A 174 36.39 -17.95 -7.51
CA ASN A 174 36.80 -18.64 -6.28
C ASN A 174 36.20 -18.07 -4.98
N GLY A 175 35.24 -17.15 -5.07
CA GLY A 175 34.53 -16.57 -3.94
C GLY A 175 35.28 -15.47 -3.18
N VAL A 176 36.51 -15.13 -3.58
CA VAL A 176 37.27 -14.02 -2.96
C VAL A 176 36.60 -12.69 -3.28
N ILE A 177 36.26 -11.93 -2.25
CA ILE A 177 35.66 -10.60 -2.40
C ILE A 177 36.69 -9.64 -2.99
N THR A 178 36.31 -8.96 -4.07
CA THR A 178 37.14 -7.95 -4.76
C THR A 178 36.64 -6.54 -4.55
N ALA A 179 35.34 -6.36 -4.35
CA ALA A 179 34.76 -5.08 -3.96
C ALA A 179 33.61 -5.32 -2.98
N ARG A 180 33.65 -4.64 -1.82
CA ARG A 180 32.56 -4.72 -0.84
C ARG A 180 31.48 -3.70 -1.18
N ASN A 181 30.22 -4.06 -0.94
CA ASN A 181 29.07 -3.17 -1.08
C ASN A 181 28.99 -2.52 -2.48
N PHE A 182 29.35 -3.28 -3.51
CA PHE A 182 29.32 -2.81 -4.90
C PHE A 182 27.87 -2.53 -5.34
N GLY A 183 26.94 -3.41 -4.93
CA GLY A 183 25.51 -3.16 -4.97
C GLY A 183 24.97 -2.98 -3.56
N LYS A 184 24.06 -2.04 -3.37
CA LYS A 184 23.38 -1.82 -2.09
C LYS A 184 21.98 -1.30 -2.33
N ASN A 185 21.00 -1.90 -1.67
CA ASN A 185 19.66 -1.34 -1.63
C ASN A 185 18.94 -1.71 -0.33
N THR A 186 17.94 -0.93 0.03
CA THR A 186 17.13 -1.13 1.23
C THR A 186 15.66 -1.17 0.85
N ALA A 187 14.99 -2.26 1.19
CA ALA A 187 13.53 -2.36 1.17
C ALA A 187 12.99 -1.94 2.53
N LYS A 188 11.98 -1.06 2.54
CA LYS A 188 11.29 -0.61 3.75
C LYS A 188 9.81 -0.92 3.61
N CYS A 189 9.22 -1.56 4.62
CA CYS A 189 7.79 -1.83 4.67
C CYS A 189 7.01 -0.52 4.77
N ALA A 190 5.88 -0.42 4.08
CA ALA A 190 5.06 0.78 4.14
C ALA A 190 4.39 0.93 5.54
N PRO A 191 4.11 2.16 5.97
CA PRO A 191 3.28 2.38 7.16
C PRO A 191 1.93 1.67 7.02
N GLY A 192 1.46 0.99 8.08
CA GLY A 192 0.23 0.22 8.07
C GLY A 192 0.31 -1.18 7.45
N GLU A 193 1.44 -1.57 6.84
CA GLU A 193 1.62 -2.92 6.29
C GLU A 193 2.39 -3.85 7.25
N VAL A 194 2.15 -5.15 7.10
CA VAL A 194 2.82 -6.21 7.87
C VAL A 194 4.16 -6.55 7.25
N PHE A 195 5.23 -6.35 8.04
CA PHE A 195 6.60 -6.66 7.64
C PHE A 195 6.84 -8.16 7.50
N ASN A 196 7.47 -8.56 6.41
CA ASN A 196 8.01 -9.90 6.24
C ASN A 196 9.44 -9.85 5.72
N ALA A 197 10.39 -10.49 6.42
CA ALA A 197 11.79 -10.43 6.02
C ALA A 197 12.08 -11.12 4.69
N ALA A 198 11.36 -12.19 4.30
CA ALA A 198 11.62 -12.87 3.03
C ALA A 198 11.26 -11.98 1.82
N ILE A 199 10.09 -11.34 1.87
CA ILE A 199 9.66 -10.37 0.86
C ILE A 199 10.63 -9.18 0.83
N GLY A 200 10.99 -8.64 2.00
CA GLY A 200 11.97 -7.55 2.10
C GLY A 200 13.35 -7.91 1.51
N LYS A 201 13.84 -9.14 1.74
CA LYS A 201 15.09 -9.64 1.14
C LYS A 201 15.03 -9.69 -0.38
N ALA A 202 13.95 -10.24 -0.96
CA ALA A 202 13.78 -10.32 -2.41
C ALA A 202 13.75 -8.92 -3.06
N ILE A 203 12.97 -7.99 -2.52
CA ILE A 203 12.89 -6.61 -3.02
C ILE A 203 14.26 -5.92 -2.92
N ALA A 204 14.92 -6.01 -1.76
CA ALA A 204 16.21 -5.37 -1.55
C ALA A 204 17.29 -5.94 -2.48
N LEU A 205 17.33 -7.26 -2.66
CA LEU A 205 18.31 -7.91 -3.52
C LEU A 205 18.08 -7.57 -4.99
N ARG A 206 16.85 -7.69 -5.50
CA ARG A 206 16.54 -7.34 -6.90
C ARG A 206 16.94 -5.91 -7.23
N ARG A 207 16.57 -4.95 -6.36
CA ARG A 207 16.98 -3.55 -6.55
C ARG A 207 18.50 -3.36 -6.46
N ALA A 208 19.18 -4.07 -5.56
CA ALA A 208 20.64 -3.99 -5.44
C ALA A 208 21.36 -4.56 -6.67
N LEU A 209 20.77 -5.56 -7.34
CA LEU A 209 21.26 -6.15 -8.59
C LEU A 209 20.81 -5.39 -9.85
N GLY A 210 20.05 -4.29 -9.72
CA GLY A 210 19.51 -3.54 -10.85
C GLY A 210 18.39 -4.28 -11.62
N LEU A 211 17.70 -5.23 -10.99
CA LEU A 211 16.62 -6.00 -11.60
C LEU A 211 15.26 -5.39 -11.29
N THR A 212 14.32 -5.58 -12.21
CA THR A 212 12.90 -5.27 -11.98
C THR A 212 12.35 -6.07 -10.81
N VAL A 213 11.62 -5.40 -9.92
CA VAL A 213 10.94 -6.02 -8.78
C VAL A 213 9.55 -6.48 -9.22
N PRO A 214 9.21 -7.77 -9.06
CA PRO A 214 7.87 -8.28 -9.33
C PRO A 214 6.78 -7.54 -8.54
N ASN A 215 5.65 -7.26 -9.20
CA ASN A 215 4.54 -6.54 -8.58
C ASN A 215 3.91 -7.29 -7.41
N GLU A 216 4.02 -8.62 -7.40
CA GLU A 216 3.54 -9.51 -6.34
C GLU A 216 4.25 -9.25 -5.00
N TYR A 217 5.49 -8.74 -5.04
CA TYR A 217 6.22 -8.37 -3.82
C TYR A 217 5.84 -6.98 -3.32
N LEU A 218 5.49 -6.08 -4.24
CA LEU A 218 5.08 -4.70 -3.93
C LEU A 218 3.64 -4.62 -3.43
N ASN A 219 2.79 -5.55 -3.87
CA ASN A 219 1.37 -5.63 -3.52
C ASN A 219 1.06 -6.98 -2.84
N ALA A 220 1.98 -7.44 -1.99
CA ALA A 220 1.83 -8.70 -1.30
C ALA A 220 0.56 -8.67 -0.41
N PRO A 221 -0.30 -9.71 -0.44
CA PRO A 221 -1.48 -9.77 0.42
C PRO A 221 -1.08 -9.69 1.89
N GLN A 222 -1.85 -8.95 2.69
CA GLN A 222 -1.69 -8.88 4.15
C GLN A 222 -2.14 -10.20 4.80
N PRO A 223 -1.67 -10.54 6.02
CA PRO A 223 -2.18 -11.72 6.73
C PRO A 223 -3.68 -11.56 6.99
N ASP A 224 -4.42 -12.62 6.68
CA ASP A 224 -5.87 -12.76 6.81
C ASP A 224 -6.31 -12.97 8.27
N GLU A 225 -5.47 -13.64 9.05
CA GLU A 225 -5.71 -13.89 10.46
C GLU A 225 -4.40 -13.90 11.27
N PRO A 226 -4.47 -13.66 12.58
CA PRO A 226 -3.32 -13.87 13.47
C PRO A 226 -2.90 -15.35 13.46
N ARG A 227 -1.58 -15.60 13.46
CA ARG A 227 -0.99 -16.93 13.53
C ARG A 227 0.15 -16.97 14.53
N VAL A 228 0.49 -18.17 15.01
CA VAL A 228 1.66 -18.36 15.88
C VAL A 228 2.92 -17.82 15.19
N GLY A 229 3.77 -17.14 15.95
CA GLY A 229 4.97 -16.47 15.44
C GLY A 229 4.75 -15.03 15.00
N ALA A 230 3.51 -14.60 14.76
CA ALA A 230 3.23 -13.22 14.40
C ALA A 230 3.51 -12.26 15.57
N VAL A 231 4.19 -11.15 15.27
CA VAL A 231 4.43 -10.04 16.20
C VAL A 231 3.33 -9.01 16.03
N PHE A 232 2.79 -8.53 17.15
CA PHE A 232 1.68 -7.59 17.16
C PHE A 232 1.93 -6.39 18.08
N THR A 233 1.12 -5.35 17.88
CA THR A 233 0.89 -4.25 18.83
C THR A 233 -0.58 -4.24 19.27
N PRO A 234 -0.89 -3.88 20.53
CA PRO A 234 -2.27 -3.66 20.95
C PRO A 234 -2.90 -2.47 20.20
N LYS A 235 -4.18 -2.61 19.82
CA LYS A 235 -4.99 -1.53 19.24
C LYS A 235 -5.42 -0.47 20.25
N LYS A 236 -5.34 -0.76 21.55
CA LYS A 236 -5.81 0.13 22.61
C LYS A 236 -4.88 1.35 22.74
N THR A 237 -5.45 2.54 22.61
CA THR A 237 -4.76 3.82 22.80
C THR A 237 -3.99 3.85 24.12
N GLY A 238 -2.70 4.22 24.04
CA GLY A 238 -1.81 4.32 25.21
C GLY A 238 -1.00 3.07 25.54
N LEU A 239 -1.19 1.95 24.83
CA LEU A 239 -0.31 0.78 24.92
C LEU A 239 0.67 0.76 23.73
N THR A 240 1.96 0.65 24.01
CA THR A 240 3.03 0.69 22.98
C THR A 240 3.99 -0.50 23.05
N TRP A 241 3.59 -1.59 23.70
CA TRP A 241 4.41 -2.80 23.76
C TRP A 241 4.17 -3.68 22.55
N THR A 242 5.18 -4.47 22.18
CA THR A 242 5.09 -5.48 21.13
C THR A 242 5.32 -6.86 21.71
N SER A 243 4.71 -7.89 21.12
CA SER A 243 4.90 -9.28 21.55
C SER A 243 4.57 -10.24 20.42
N ALA A 244 5.06 -11.48 20.53
CA ALA A 244 4.78 -12.54 19.57
C ALA A 244 3.68 -13.47 20.09
N LEU A 245 2.81 -13.92 19.18
CA LEU A 245 1.80 -14.93 19.45
C LEU A 245 2.46 -16.31 19.60
N LYS A 246 2.14 -17.02 20.68
CA LYS A 246 2.73 -18.32 21.03
C LYS A 246 1.85 -19.51 20.70
N LYS A 247 0.56 -19.40 21.00
CA LYS A 247 -0.43 -20.47 20.79
C LYS A 247 -1.84 -19.91 20.82
N ARG A 248 -2.76 -20.60 20.16
CA ARG A 248 -4.20 -20.35 20.25
C ARG A 248 -4.74 -20.86 21.58
N GLU A 249 -5.60 -20.08 22.22
CA GLU A 249 -6.28 -20.41 23.48
C GLU A 249 -7.78 -20.58 23.22
N ALA A 250 -8.13 -21.66 22.53
CA ALA A 250 -9.48 -21.90 22.02
C ALA A 250 -10.57 -21.86 23.10
N TYR A 251 -10.23 -22.14 24.36
CA TYR A 251 -11.16 -22.02 25.49
C TYR A 251 -11.74 -20.61 25.66
N TYR A 252 -11.00 -19.57 25.24
CA TYR A 252 -11.42 -18.16 25.31
C TYR A 252 -11.86 -17.61 23.94
N ASP A 253 -11.99 -18.45 22.92
CA ASP A 253 -12.56 -18.05 21.64
C ASP A 253 -14.06 -17.69 21.82
N GLY A 254 -14.57 -16.82 20.96
CA GLY A 254 -15.99 -16.41 21.00
C GLY A 254 -16.35 -15.42 22.11
N THR A 255 -15.37 -14.97 22.90
CA THR A 255 -15.53 -13.74 23.69
C THR A 255 -15.73 -12.53 22.77
N ARG A 256 -16.07 -11.37 23.34
CA ARG A 256 -16.21 -10.11 22.56
C ARG A 256 -14.96 -9.67 21.77
N TYR A 257 -13.82 -10.37 21.95
CA TYR A 257 -12.54 -10.04 21.34
C TYR A 257 -12.08 -11.05 20.27
N GLY A 258 -12.95 -11.98 19.86
CA GLY A 258 -12.68 -12.94 18.79
C GLY A 258 -11.79 -14.11 19.25
N LYS A 259 -10.97 -14.66 18.34
CA LYS A 259 -10.00 -15.73 18.66
C LYS A 259 -8.98 -15.26 19.70
N ALA A 260 -8.70 -16.09 20.70
CA ALA A 260 -7.79 -15.77 21.79
C ALA A 260 -6.40 -16.41 21.61
N TRP A 261 -5.36 -15.68 22.02
CA TRP A 261 -3.97 -16.09 21.82
C TRP A 261 -3.13 -15.83 23.06
N LYS A 262 -2.24 -16.78 23.40
CA LYS A 262 -1.10 -16.49 24.30
C LYS A 262 -0.07 -15.67 23.57
N HIS A 263 0.63 -14.84 24.34
CA HIS A 263 1.71 -14.00 23.84
C HIS A 263 2.96 -14.09 24.74
N THR A 264 4.07 -13.53 24.29
CA THR A 264 5.36 -13.53 25.03
C THR A 264 5.42 -12.54 26.19
N TYR A 265 4.62 -11.47 26.18
CA TYR A 265 4.71 -10.38 27.16
C TYR A 265 4.30 -10.75 28.60
N GLY A 266 3.42 -11.73 28.80
CA GLY A 266 2.93 -12.09 30.13
C GLY A 266 2.15 -13.40 30.16
N SER A 267 1.50 -13.71 31.30
CA SER A 267 0.75 -14.95 31.51
C SER A 267 -0.69 -14.92 30.97
N GLY A 268 -1.17 -13.74 30.55
CA GLY A 268 -2.53 -13.51 30.04
C GLY A 268 -2.78 -14.06 28.64
N TRP A 269 -3.88 -13.62 28.04
CA TRP A 269 -4.22 -13.85 26.63
C TRP A 269 -4.65 -12.52 26.00
N VAL A 270 -4.61 -12.46 24.67
CA VAL A 270 -5.09 -11.33 23.89
C VAL A 270 -6.04 -11.81 22.80
N GLY A 271 -7.12 -11.07 22.55
CA GLY A 271 -8.05 -11.37 21.47
C GLY A 271 -7.62 -10.76 20.15
N GLU A 272 -7.95 -11.41 19.02
CA GLU A 272 -7.65 -10.95 17.66
C GLU A 272 -8.11 -9.51 17.40
N ASN A 273 -9.26 -9.13 17.95
CA ASN A 273 -9.82 -7.79 17.76
C ASN A 273 -9.07 -6.71 18.55
N GLN A 274 -8.18 -7.09 19.47
CA GLN A 274 -7.42 -6.17 20.32
C GLN A 274 -6.01 -5.92 19.79
N ILE A 275 -5.61 -6.58 18.70
CA ILE A 275 -4.24 -6.54 18.19
C ILE A 275 -4.19 -6.13 16.72
N GLU A 276 -3.05 -5.59 16.33
CA GLU A 276 -2.65 -5.35 14.96
C GLU A 276 -1.32 -6.08 14.72
N ILE A 277 -1.28 -6.95 13.72
CA ILE A 277 -0.05 -7.65 13.35
C ILE A 277 0.87 -6.67 12.64
N ILE A 278 2.16 -6.67 12.99
CA ILE A 278 3.15 -5.74 12.44
C ILE A 278 4.33 -6.43 11.77
N ASP A 279 4.62 -7.67 12.15
CA ASP A 279 5.69 -8.51 11.59
C ASP A 279 5.25 -9.98 11.63
N ASP A 280 5.28 -10.65 10.50
CA ASP A 280 4.90 -12.06 10.37
C ASP A 280 6.06 -12.95 9.86
N THR A 281 7.29 -12.47 10.02
CA THR A 281 8.49 -13.17 9.53
C THR A 281 8.63 -14.58 10.08
N ASP A 282 8.21 -14.82 11.32
CA ASP A 282 8.32 -16.11 12.01
C ASP A 282 7.03 -16.93 11.96
N VAL A 283 6.03 -16.49 11.18
CA VAL A 283 4.81 -17.26 10.95
C VAL A 283 5.10 -18.40 9.98
N ASP A 284 4.72 -19.61 10.36
CA ASP A 284 4.67 -20.71 9.44
C ASP A 284 3.34 -20.67 8.66
N TYR A 285 3.46 -20.59 7.34
CA TYR A 285 2.33 -20.59 6.41
C TYR A 285 2.15 -21.95 5.72
N ALA A 286 2.96 -22.96 6.07
CA ALA A 286 2.84 -24.32 5.55
C ALA A 286 1.54 -25.01 5.99
N ASP A 287 0.94 -24.57 7.10
CA ASP A 287 -0.22 -25.21 7.74
C ASP A 287 -1.59 -24.84 7.10
N GLY A 288 -1.59 -24.22 5.91
CA GLY A 288 -2.81 -23.81 5.20
C GLY A 288 -3.67 -24.95 4.61
N THR A 289 -3.41 -26.21 4.95
CA THR A 289 -4.21 -27.38 4.54
C THR A 289 -5.13 -27.92 5.64
N GLU A 290 -5.67 -27.06 6.50
CA GLU A 290 -6.85 -27.42 7.31
C GLU A 290 -8.07 -26.61 6.85
N VAL A 291 -8.71 -27.10 5.79
CA VAL A 291 -10.12 -26.82 5.53
C VAL A 291 -10.86 -28.13 5.35
N ALA A 292 -11.78 -28.37 6.29
CA ALA A 292 -12.94 -29.25 6.25
C ALA A 292 -12.70 -30.78 6.30
N ALA A 293 -12.87 -31.34 7.50
CA ALA A 293 -13.69 -32.53 7.73
C ALA A 293 -14.55 -32.31 8.98
#